data_AF-A0A2G2BDG9-F1
#
_entry.id   AF-A0A2G2BDG9-F1
#
_cell.length_a   1.000
_cell.length_b   1.000
_cell.length_c   1.000
_cell.angle_alpha   90.00
_cell.angle_beta   90.00
_cell.angle_gamma   90.00
#
_symmetry.space_group_name_H-M   'P 1'
#
loop_
_entity.id
_entity.type
_entity.pdbx_description
1 polymer ?
#
loop_
_entity_poly.entity_id
_entity_poly.type
_entity_poly.pdbx_seq_one_letter_code
_entity_poly.pdbx_strand_id
1 'polypeptide(L)'
;MNIVDTRVHNIRTDPDSNKILGNVTFYICGGMGDGCDIMNFECRCNIPVGDSSGQRLLQIKQSLKADALHQAKRMPEFRSGEDRLALLPPQEQYTA
;
A
#
# COMPACT_ATOMS: atom_id res chain seq x y z
N MET A 1 -7.05 -3.68 -14.96
CA MET A 1 -6.89 -3.51 -13.51
C MET A 1 -6.99 -2.03 -13.17
N ASN A 2 -7.99 -1.61 -12.39
CA ASN A 2 -8.16 -0.22 -11.98
C ASN A 2 -7.99 -0.12 -10.46
N ILE A 3 -6.90 0.53 -9.99
CA ILE A 3 -6.78 0.93 -8.59
C ILE A 3 -7.78 2.06 -8.36
N VAL A 4 -8.78 1.84 -7.52
CA VAL A 4 -9.82 2.83 -7.21
C VAL A 4 -9.49 3.66 -5.98
N ASP A 5 -8.74 3.09 -5.03
CA ASP A 5 -8.30 3.78 -3.82
C ASP A 5 -6.93 3.27 -3.37
N THR A 6 -6.19 4.11 -2.66
CA THR A 6 -4.90 3.77 -2.06
C THR A 6 -4.77 4.40 -0.69
N ARG A 7 -4.68 3.56 0.33
CA ARG A 7 -4.54 3.99 1.73
C ARG A 7 -3.14 3.70 2.24
N VAL A 8 -2.60 4.64 3.03
CA VAL A 8 -1.33 4.49 3.73
C VAL A 8 -1.63 4.53 5.22
N HIS A 9 -1.20 3.50 5.95
CA HIS A 9 -1.42 3.36 7.39
C HIS A 9 -0.18 2.82 8.09
N ASN A 10 -0.20 2.81 9.43
CA ASN A 10 0.88 2.29 10.27
C ASN A 10 2.27 2.87 9.97
N ILE A 11 2.33 4.17 9.65
CA ILE A 11 3.60 4.87 9.40
C ILE A 11 4.39 4.94 10.71
N ARG A 12 5.60 4.36 10.70
CA ARG A 12 6.50 4.33 11.86
C ARG A 12 7.95 4.48 11.41
N THR A 13 8.80 5.03 12.26
CA THR A 13 10.26 4.94 12.07
C THR A 13 10.71 3.52 12.32
N ASP A 14 11.61 3.02 11.48
CA ASP A 14 12.31 1.76 11.73
C ASP A 14 13.31 1.99 12.88
N PRO A 15 13.27 1.23 13.99
CA PRO A 15 14.24 1.38 15.07
C PRO A 15 15.67 0.97 14.65
N ASP A 16 15.79 0.05 13.69
CA ASP A 16 17.07 -0.54 13.30
C ASP A 16 17.70 0.15 12.08
N SER A 17 16.94 1.00 11.38
CA SER A 17 17.42 1.69 10.20
C SER A 17 16.92 3.12 10.10
N ASN A 18 17.64 3.98 9.36
CA ASN A 18 17.21 5.36 9.13
C ASN A 18 16.11 5.43 8.04
N LYS A 19 15.03 4.67 8.23
CA LYS A 19 13.92 4.53 7.30
C LYS A 19 12.58 4.72 8.01
N ILE A 20 11.58 5.03 7.21
CA ILE A 20 10.18 4.97 7.59
C ILE A 20 9.59 3.71 7.00
N LEU A 21 8.89 2.95 7.83
CA LEU A 21 8.05 1.83 7.44
C LEU A 21 6.60 2.30 7.37
N GLY A 22 5.82 1.72 6.48
CA GLY A 22 4.38 1.94 6.45
C GLY A 22 3.69 0.93 5.55
N ASN A 23 2.42 0.70 5.82
CA ASN A 23 1.62 -0.23 5.05
C ASN A 23 0.81 0.53 4.02
N VAL A 24 0.79 0.03 2.79
CA VAL A 24 0.00 0.59 1.69
C VAL A 24 -0.99 -0.45 1.21
N THR A 25 -2.27 -0.07 1.21
CA THR A 25 -3.37 -0.88 0.71
C THR A 25 -3.83 -0.34 -0.63
N PHE A 26 -3.83 -1.18 -1.67
CA PHE A 26 -4.51 -0.90 -2.93
C PHE A 26 -5.88 -1.57 -2.93
N TYR A 27 -6.91 -0.78 -3.25
CA TYR A 27 -8.24 -1.28 -3.56
C TYR A 27 -8.38 -1.29 -5.07
N ILE A 28 -8.63 -2.46 -5.63
CA ILE A 28 -8.66 -2.69 -7.07
C ILE A 28 -10.07 -3.17 -7.41
N CYS A 29 -10.78 -2.46 -8.28
CA CYS A 29 -12.10 -2.91 -8.76
C CYS A 29 -12.04 -3.03 -10.28
N GLY A 30 -12.57 -4.12 -10.83
CA GLY A 30 -12.52 -4.34 -12.29
C GLY A 30 -12.74 -5.76 -12.82
N GLY A 31 -13.18 -6.71 -12.00
CA GLY A 31 -13.67 -8.01 -12.47
C GLY A 31 -15.17 -7.98 -12.81
N MET A 32 -15.69 -9.03 -13.46
CA MET A 32 -17.14 -9.23 -13.59
C MET A 32 -17.74 -9.55 -12.20
N GLY A 33 -18.25 -8.53 -11.52
CA GLY A 33 -18.91 -8.63 -10.21
C GLY A 33 -18.69 -7.39 -9.35
N ASP A 34 -19.44 -7.27 -8.25
CA ASP A 34 -19.34 -6.14 -7.29
C ASP A 34 -18.12 -6.25 -6.34
N GLY A 35 -17.17 -7.14 -6.63
CA GLY A 35 -15.99 -7.39 -5.81
C GLY A 35 -14.89 -6.35 -6.03
N CYS A 36 -14.29 -5.87 -4.95
CA CYS A 36 -13.04 -5.12 -4.99
C CYS A 36 -11.95 -5.94 -4.29
N ASP A 37 -10.86 -6.21 -5.01
CA ASP A 37 -9.68 -6.86 -4.49
C ASP A 37 -8.89 -5.89 -3.61
N ILE A 38 -8.27 -6.43 -2.58
CA ILE A 38 -7.45 -5.68 -1.64
C ILE A 38 -6.05 -6.27 -1.63
N MET A 39 -5.06 -5.45 -1.95
CA MET A 39 -3.65 -5.83 -1.84
C MET A 39 -2.95 -4.97 -0.80
N ASN A 40 -2.15 -5.60 0.06
CA ASN A 40 -1.41 -4.91 1.12
C ASN A 40 0.10 -5.08 0.92
N PHE A 41 0.84 -3.99 1.08
CA PHE A 41 2.28 -3.96 0.94
C PHE A 41 2.91 -3.30 2.16
N GLU A 42 3.82 -4.02 2.82
CA GLU A 42 4.74 -3.37 3.76
C GLU A 42 5.83 -2.65 2.94
N CYS A 43 5.87 -1.34 3.08
CA CYS A 43 6.70 -0.45 2.29
C CYS A 43 7.71 0.26 3.17
N ARG A 44 8.82 0.67 2.55
CA ARG A 44 9.86 1.42 3.22
C ARG A 44 10.32 2.59 2.38
N CYS A 45 10.57 3.72 3.02
CA CYS A 45 11.23 4.85 2.38
C CYS A 45 12.31 5.42 3.30
N ASN A 46 13.29 6.11 2.72
CA ASN A 46 14.25 6.86 3.53
C ASN A 46 13.52 7.97 4.28
N ILE A 47 14.01 8.36 5.46
CA ILE A 47 13.43 9.49 6.18
C ILE A 47 13.60 10.75 5.35
N PRO A 48 12.52 11.39 4.87
CA PRO A 48 12.66 12.58 4.07
C PRO A 48 13.00 13.78 4.95
N VAL A 49 13.85 14.66 4.42
CA VAL A 49 14.18 15.96 5.00
C VAL A 49 13.18 16.95 4.44
N GLY A 50 12.16 17.30 5.24
CA GLY A 50 11.17 18.31 4.87
C GLY A 50 11.25 19.49 5.82
N ASP A 51 11.11 20.71 5.28
CA ASP A 51 11.16 21.96 6.05
C ASP A 51 10.02 22.09 7.07
N SER A 52 8.91 21.38 6.85
CA SER A 52 7.77 21.30 7.76
C SER A 52 7.25 19.87 7.94
N SER A 53 6.64 19.60 9.10
CA SER A 53 6.09 18.28 9.43
C SER A 53 5.01 17.81 8.43
N GLY A 54 4.20 18.72 7.91
CA GLY A 54 3.17 18.43 6.91
C GLY A 54 3.73 18.02 5.55
N GLN A 55 4.71 18.77 5.04
CA GLN A 55 5.39 18.42 3.78
C GLN A 55 6.17 17.10 3.93
N ARG A 56 6.83 16.90 5.07
CA ARG A 56 7.52 15.65 5.39
C ARG A 56 6.56 14.45 5.37
N LEU A 57 5.39 14.56 6.00
CA LEU A 57 4.39 13.49 5.99
C LEU A 57 3.84 13.20 4.58
N LEU A 58 3.63 14.23 3.77
CA LEU A 58 3.18 14.07 2.38
C LEU A 58 4.23 13.30 1.56
N GLN A 59 5.50 13.66 1.67
CA GLN A 59 6.61 12.98 1.00
C GLN A 59 6.76 11.52 1.45
N ILE A 60 6.60 11.25 2.75
CA ILE A 60 6.56 9.88 3.28
C ILE A 60 5.45 9.08 2.58
N LYS A 61 4.22 9.59 2.59
CA LYS A 61 3.07 8.91 1.98
C LYS A 61 3.29 8.66 0.49
N GLN A 62 3.81 9.64 -0.25
CA GLN A 62 4.11 9.49 -1.67
C GLN A 62 5.19 8.43 -1.93
N SER A 63 6.26 8.43 -1.13
CA SER A 63 7.37 7.48 -1.27
C SER A 63 6.93 6.04 -0.97
N LEU A 64 6.14 5.85 0.10
CA LEU A 64 5.56 4.55 0.44
C LEU A 64 4.63 4.04 -0.67
N LYS A 65 3.78 4.90 -1.23
CA LYS A 65 2.92 4.53 -2.38
C LYS A 65 3.73 4.14 -3.62
N ALA A 66 4.81 4.86 -3.90
CA ALA A 66 5.68 4.57 -5.04
C ALA A 66 6.37 3.20 -4.88
N ASP A 67 6.86 2.89 -3.68
CA ASP A 67 7.43 1.58 -3.35
C ASP A 67 6.38 0.48 -3.50
N ALA A 68 5.19 0.65 -2.92
CA ALA A 68 4.05 -0.27 -3.06
C ALA A 68 3.72 -0.55 -4.53
N LEU A 69 3.63 0.49 -5.35
CA LEU A 69 3.31 0.35 -6.77
C LEU A 69 4.41 -0.40 -7.53
N HIS A 70 5.67 -0.13 -7.18
CA HIS A 70 6.80 -0.83 -7.77
C HIS A 70 6.85 -2.31 -7.36
N GLN A 71 6.53 -2.63 -6.10
CA GLN A 71 6.36 -4.00 -5.63
C GLN A 71 5.20 -4.69 -6.39
N ALA A 72 4.04 -4.03 -6.46
CA ALA A 72 2.87 -4.54 -7.16
C ALA A 72 3.17 -4.83 -8.64
N LYS A 73 3.84 -3.93 -9.35
CA LYS A 73 4.26 -4.13 -10.75
C LYS A 73 5.19 -5.34 -10.98
N ARG A 74 5.80 -5.89 -9.94
CA ARG A 74 6.63 -7.11 -10.01
C ARG A 74 5.82 -8.39 -9.75
N MET A 75 4.59 -8.26 -9.26
CA MET A 75 3.69 -9.39 -9.03
C MET A 75 2.96 -9.75 -10.35
N PRO A 76 3.03 -11.01 -10.80
CA PRO A 76 2.31 -11.47 -11.99
C PRO A 76 0.82 -11.18 -11.94
N GLU A 77 0.20 -11.32 -10.78
CA GLU A 77 -1.22 -11.13 -10.50
C GLU A 77 -1.65 -9.66 -10.71
N PHE A 78 -0.74 -8.71 -10.43
CA PHE A 78 -0.96 -7.29 -10.70
C PHE A 78 -0.89 -6.96 -12.20
N ARG A 79 -0.13 -7.74 -12.99
CA ARG A 79 0.02 -7.54 -14.44
C ARG A 79 -1.06 -8.24 -15.25
N SER A 80 -1.50 -9.41 -14.81
CA SER A 80 -2.48 -10.21 -15.56
C SER A 80 -3.89 -9.65 -15.42
N GLY A 81 -4.18 -8.90 -14.35
CA GLY A 81 -5.57 -8.51 -14.07
C GLY A 81 -6.49 -9.72 -13.87
N GLU A 82 -5.90 -10.90 -13.64
CA GLU A 82 -6.66 -12.12 -13.34
C GLU A 82 -7.08 -12.11 -11.87
N ASP A 83 -8.37 -12.43 -11.64
CA ASP A 83 -9.15 -12.41 -10.39
C ASP A 83 -8.63 -13.30 -9.24
N ARG A 84 -7.32 -13.56 -9.13
CA ARG A 84 -6.75 -14.41 -8.06
C ARG A 84 -5.75 -13.67 -7.19
N LEU A 85 -5.99 -12.39 -6.96
CA LEU A 85 -5.33 -11.70 -5.86
C LEU A 85 -5.98 -12.16 -4.56
N ALA A 86 -5.27 -13.02 -3.84
CA ALA A 86 -5.76 -13.69 -2.64
C ALA A 86 -6.46 -12.69 -1.69
N LEU A 87 -7.77 -12.82 -1.61
CA LEU A 87 -8.60 -12.27 -0.55
C LEU A 87 -7.97 -12.69 0.78
N LEU A 88 -7.44 -11.72 1.54
CA LEU A 88 -7.22 -11.95 2.95
C LEU A 88 -8.58 -12.33 3.56
N PRO A 89 -8.70 -13.48 4.24
CA PRO A 89 -9.98 -13.90 4.77
C PRO A 89 -10.52 -12.86 5.77
N PRO A 90 -11.84 -12.62 5.78
CA PRO A 90 -12.49 -11.51 6.50
C PRO A 90 -12.51 -11.64 8.03
N GLN A 91 -11.61 -12.41 8.63
CA GLN A 91 -11.57 -12.62 10.09
C GLN A 91 -10.85 -11.51 10.87
N GLU A 92 -10.24 -10.52 10.20
CA GLU A 92 -9.61 -9.37 10.87
C GLU A 92 -10.34 -8.04 10.66
N GLN A 93 -11.51 -8.03 9.99
CA GLN A 93 -12.33 -6.81 9.82
C GLN A 93 -13.26 -6.51 11.00
N TYR A 94 -13.33 -7.39 12.00
CA TYR A 94 -14.13 -7.20 13.21
C TYR A 94 -13.31 -7.48 14.48
N THR A 95 -12.39 -6.58 14.81
CA THR A 95 -11.96 -6.39 16.21
C THR A 95 -11.64 -4.92 16.47
N ALA A 96 -12.70 -4.14 16.69
CA ALA A 96 -12.87 -3.18 17.79
C ALA A 96 -14.29 -2.60 17.73
#